data_AF-A0A7G8X9X6-F1
#
_entry.id   AF-A0A7G8X9X6-F1
#
_cell.length_a   1.000
_cell.length_b   1.000
_cell.length_c   1.000
_cell.angle_alpha   90.00
_cell.angle_beta   90.00
_cell.angle_gamma   90.00
#
_symmetry.space_group_name_H-M   'P 1'
#
loop_
_entity.id
_entity.type
_entity.pdbx_description
1 polymer ?
#
loop_
_entity_poly.entity_id
_entity_poly.type
_entity_poly.pdbx_seq_one_letter_code
_entity_poly.pdbx_strand_id
1 'polypeptide(L)' 'MIHAKEQKRVLLDDVDIDWVFTERETDVFRTMWEADMSMDSIAEELGRKPLEIGLLIIEQAELGEIQVRQQGIFGQ' A
#
# COMPACT_ATOMS: atom_id res chain seq x y z
N MET A 1 -40.85 14.11 -6.25
CA MET A 1 -39.41 13.88 -6.49
C MET A 1 -38.84 13.21 -5.26
N ILE A 2 -38.54 11.91 -5.33
CA ILE A 2 -37.92 11.17 -4.23
C ILE A 2 -36.43 11.44 -4.30
N HIS A 3 -35.88 12.21 -3.36
CA HIS A 3 -34.44 12.24 -3.16
C HIS A 3 -34.06 10.90 -2.53
N ALA A 4 -33.55 9.95 -3.33
CA ALA A 4 -32.88 8.80 -2.77
C ALA A 4 -31.70 9.34 -1.94
N LYS A 5 -31.72 9.11 -0.62
CA LYS A 5 -30.58 9.43 0.24
C LYS A 5 -29.38 8.65 -0.31
N GLU A 6 -28.36 9.37 -0.77
CA GLU A 6 -27.11 8.75 -1.21
C GLU A 6 -26.51 7.98 -0.02
N GLN A 7 -26.40 6.66 -0.16
CA GLN A 7 -25.83 5.81 0.87
C GLN A 7 -24.30 5.93 0.79
N LYS A 8 -23.71 6.66 1.74
CA LYS A 8 -22.25 6.81 1.85
C LYS A 8 -21.66 5.61 2.57
N ARG A 9 -20.52 5.13 2.09
CA ARG A 9 -19.70 4.09 2.74
C ARG A 9 -18.34 4.69 3.09
N VAL A 10 -17.86 4.40 4.30
CA VAL A 10 -16.47 4.64 4.69
C VAL A 10 -15.63 3.49 4.16
N LEU A 11 -14.57 3.81 3.40
CA LEU A 11 -13.63 2.78 2.94
C LEU A 11 -12.79 2.31 4.13
N LEU A 12 -12.47 1.02 4.14
CA LEU A 12 -11.60 0.38 5.15
C LEU A 12 -12.15 0.34 6.59
N ASP A 13 -13.42 0.72 6.80
CA ASP A 13 -14.07 0.82 8.13
C ASP A 13 -14.08 -0.51 8.92
N ASP A 14 -14.28 -1.63 8.22
CA ASP A 14 -14.32 -2.98 8.81
C ASP A 14 -13.05 -3.79 8.54
N VAL A 15 -11.97 -3.15 8.07
CA VAL A 15 -10.73 -3.84 7.74
C VAL A 15 -9.72 -3.64 8.85
N ASP A 16 -9.24 -4.74 9.40
CA ASP A 16 -8.12 -4.73 10.34
C ASP A 16 -6.83 -4.35 9.59
N ILE A 17 -6.34 -3.13 9.85
CA ILE A 17 -5.16 -2.55 9.22
C ILE A 17 -4.22 -2.10 10.33
N ASP A 18 -2.99 -2.60 10.31
CA ASP A 18 -1.93 -1.98 11.10
C ASP A 18 -1.39 -0.74 10.37
N TRP A 19 -1.75 0.42 10.90
CA TRP A 19 -1.39 1.74 10.37
C TRP A 19 0.05 2.15 10.70
N VAL A 20 0.77 1.38 11.50
CA VAL A 20 2.10 1.74 11.98
C VAL A 20 3.15 0.92 11.25
N PHE A 21 4.06 1.61 10.58
CA PHE A 21 5.29 1.04 10.04
C PHE A 21 6.47 1.62 10.80
N THR A 22 7.42 0.75 11.12
CA THR A 22 8.71 1.14 11.66
C THR A 22 9.62 1.65 10.55
N GLU A 23 10.60 2.49 10.89
CA GLU A 23 11.61 2.96 9.93
C GLU A 23 12.29 1.78 9.20
N ARG A 24 12.62 0.71 9.94
CA ARG A 24 13.20 -0.51 9.38
C ARG A 24 12.30 -1.15 8.32
N GLU A 25 10.99 -1.26 8.56
CA GLU A 25 10.06 -1.81 7.56
C GLU A 25 10.02 -0.92 6.32
N THR A 26 10.03 0.41 6.49
CA THR A 26 10.06 1.33 5.35
C THR A 26 11.35 1.25 4.54
N ASP A 27 12.50 1.00 5.18
CA ASP A 27 13.78 0.82 4.50
C ASP A 27 13.84 -0.49 3.71
N VAL A 28 13.36 -1.58 4.30
CA VAL A 28 13.25 -2.88 3.62
C VAL A 28 12.27 -2.77 2.44
N PHE A 29 11.11 -2.14 2.65
CA PHE A 29 10.16 -1.84 1.58
C PHE A 29 10.81 -1.11 0.40
N ARG A 30 11.50 0.02 0.65
CA ARG A 30 12.15 0.80 -0.42
C ARG A 30 13.20 -0.01 -1.17
N THR A 31 14.02 -0.77 -0.44
CA THR A 31 15.06 -1.63 -1.02
C THR A 31 14.44 -2.67 -1.97
N MET A 32 13.36 -3.34 -1.54
CA MET A 32 12.67 -4.33 -2.37
C MET A 32 11.90 -3.69 -3.54
N TRP A 33 11.31 -2.51 -3.31
CA TRP A 33 10.62 -1.75 -4.34
C TRP A 33 11.57 -1.38 -5.49
N GLU A 34 12.74 -0.82 -5.16
CA GLU A 34 13.81 -0.49 -6.13
C GLU A 34 14.36 -1.71 -6.87
N ALA A 35 14.33 -2.88 -6.24
CA ALA A 35 14.68 -4.16 -6.86
C ALA A 35 13.57 -4.76 -7.75
N ASP A 36 12.55 -3.98 -8.10
CA ASP A 36 11.38 -4.39 -8.91
C ASP A 36 10.60 -5.60 -8.33
N MET A 37 10.70 -5.85 -7.01
CA MET A 37 9.95 -6.94 -6.37
C MET A 37 8.45 -6.67 -6.34
N SER A 38 7.65 -7.73 -6.48
CA SER A 38 6.19 -7.63 -6.44
C SER A 38 5.68 -7.19 -5.06
N MET A 39 4.52 -6.54 -5.01
CA MET A 39 3.83 -6.20 -3.77
C MET A 39 3.62 -7.42 -2.86
N ASP A 40 3.32 -8.59 -3.43
CA ASP A 40 3.07 -9.81 -2.67
C ASP A 40 4.37 -10.33 -2.01
N SER A 41 5.49 -10.30 -2.73
CA SER A 41 6.79 -10.67 -2.16
C SER A 41 7.23 -9.71 -1.04
N ILE A 42 6.94 -8.42 -1.20
CA ILE A 42 7.19 -7.41 -0.16
C ILE A 42 6.31 -7.67 1.07
N ALA A 43 5.03 -8.00 0.88
CA ALA A 43 4.12 -8.32 1.97
C ALA A 43 4.58 -9.58 2.73
N GLU A 44 5.04 -10.61 2.03
CA GLU A 44 5.60 -11.82 2.62
C GLU A 44 6.84 -11.53 3.46
N GLU A 45 7.82 -10.78 2.92
CA GLU A 45 9.07 -10.45 3.62
C GLU A 45 8.80 -9.63 4.90
N LEU A 46 7.89 -8.66 4.84
CA LEU A 46 7.56 -7.80 5.97
C LEU A 46 6.57 -8.46 6.95
N GLY A 47 5.98 -9.61 6.59
CA GLY A 47 4.92 -10.24 7.38
C GLY A 47 3.66 -9.37 7.50
N ARG A 48 3.37 -8.57 6.47
CA ARG A 48 2.25 -7.60 6.44
C ARG A 48 1.17 -8.05 5.46
N LYS A 49 -0.01 -7.45 5.56
CA LYS A 49 -1.09 -7.71 4.60
C LYS A 49 -0.78 -7.01 3.26
N PRO A 50 -1.09 -7.60 2.09
CA PRO A 50 -0.92 -6.91 0.81
C PRO A 50 -1.65 -5.56 0.72
N LEU A 51 -2.80 -5.42 1.40
CA LEU A 51 -3.51 -4.13 1.52
C LEU A 51 -2.65 -3.06 2.22
N GLU A 52 -1.97 -3.43 3.31
CA GLU A 52 -1.11 -2.51 4.07
C GLU A 52 0.07 -2.06 3.22
N ILE A 53 0.67 -2.98 2.44
CA ILE A 53 1.71 -2.63 1.47
C ILE A 53 1.16 -1.75 0.36
N GLY A 54 -0.04 -2.02 -0.14
CA GLY A 54 -0.71 -1.16 -1.12
C GLY A 54 -0.91 0.27 -0.61
N LEU A 55 -1.29 0.44 0.66
CA LEU A 55 -1.41 1.74 1.31
C LEU A 55 -0.05 2.42 1.50
N LEU A 56 0.99 1.67 1.88
CA LEU A 56 2.36 2.19 1.99
C LEU A 56 2.91 2.66 0.63
N ILE A 57 2.62 1.93 -0.45
CA ILE A 57 3.01 2.34 -1.82
C ILE A 57 2.37 3.69 -2.17
N ILE A 58 1.08 3.86 -1.89
CA ILE A 58 0.38 5.13 -2.15
C ILE A 58 1.02 6.26 -1.33
N GLU A 59 1.24 6.03 -0.04
CA GLU A 59 1.83 7.03 0.85
C GLU A 59 3.25 7.43 0.43
N GLN A 60 4.16 6.48 0.20
CA GLN A 60 5.52 6.78 -0.23
C GLN A 60 5.57 7.43 -1.63
N ALA A 61 4.64 7.11 -2.52
CA ALA A 61 4.54 7.77 -3.82
C ALA A 61 4.09 9.24 -3.69
N GLU A 62 3.09 9.52 -2.84
CA GLU A 62 2.63 10.89 -2.55
C GLU A 62 3.72 11.72 -1.85
N LEU A 63 4.55 11.08 -1.02
CA LEU A 63 5.72 11.70 -0.38
C LEU A 63 6.92 11.88 -1.34
N GLY A 64 6.92 11.21 -2.50
CA GLY A 64 8.03 11.22 -3.45
C GLY A 64 9.24 10.37 -3.03
N GLU A 65 9.06 9.48 -2.05
CA GLU A 65 10.10 8.59 -1.51
C GLU A 65 10.36 7.39 -2.42
N ILE A 66 9.42 7.08 -3.31
CA ILE A 66 9.57 6.05 -4.34
C ILE A 66 9.26 6.59 -5.73
N GLN A 67 9.90 6.01 -6.74
CA GLN A 67 9.62 6.28 -8.14
C GLN A 67 8.60 5.29 -8.68
N VAL A 68 7.78 5.75 -9.63
CA VAL A 68 6.87 4.87 -10.39
C VAL A 68 7.70 3.89 -11.21
N ARG A 69 7.46 2.61 -11.00
CA ARG A 69 8.12 1.52 -11.73
C ARG A 69 7.47 1.35 -13.10
N GLN A 70 8.24 1.00 -14.13
CA GLN A 70 7.67 0.70 -15.45
C GLN A 70 6.63 -0.42 -15.40
N GLN A 71 6.77 -1.34 -14.45
CA GLN A 71 5.97 -2.56 -14.33
C GLN A 71 4.78 -2.37 -13.36
N GLY A 72 4.62 -1.17 -12.79
CA GLY A 72 3.57 -0.85 -11.83
C GLY A 72 3.75 -1.52 -10.48
N ILE A 73 2.64 -1.75 -9.77
CA ILE A 73 2.63 -2.31 -8.41
C ILE A 73 2.89 -3.83 -8.36
N PHE A 74 2.68 -4.54 -9.48
CA PHE A 74 2.73 -6.00 -9.52
C PHE A 74 4.14 -6.56 -9.76
N GLY A 75 5.12 -5.72 -10.14
CA GLY A 75 6.48 -6.17 -10.46
C GLY A 75 6.58 -6.92 -11.80
N GLN A 76 7.77 -7.46 -12.10
CA GLN A 76 8.08 -8.26 -13.29
C GLN A 76 7.84 -9.76 -13.09
#